data_AF-A0A7W1UK53-F1
#
_entry.id   AF-A0A7W1UK53-F1
#
_cell.length_a   1.000
_cell.length_b   1.000
_cell.length_c   1.000
_cell.angle_alpha   90.00
_cell.angle_beta   90.00
_cell.angle_gamma   90.00
#
_symmetry.space_group_name_H-M   'P 1'
#
loop_
_entity.id
_entity.type
_entity.pdbx_description
1 polymer ?
#
loop_
_entity_poly.entity_id
_entity_poly.type
_entity_poly.pdbx_seq_one_letter_code
_entity_poly.pdbx_strand_id
1 'polypeptide(L)'
;MGVRQWMKQRLAADSGEDMPPGSSLLNVLLGKEAQPVHSLGEYTAQTYPQELTELVRRRQQVADELLAMDITRPDARVAAVPRLQKLLQTYPHPLVYESLIHAYADAGRYDEAKGVAFAARERRIECSRSPYPEIRSEVDFLHEWDPADVDKLREEREAKQAG
;
A
#
# COMPACT_ATOMS: atom_id res chain seq x y z
N MET A 1 -27.55 -17.87 42.96
CA MET A 1 -26.33 -17.07 42.72
C MET A 1 -26.55 -16.18 41.51
N GLY A 2 -26.32 -14.87 41.64
CA GLY A 2 -26.57 -13.90 40.57
C GLY A 2 -25.44 -13.87 39.53
N VAL A 3 -25.79 -13.62 38.28
CA VAL A 3 -24.86 -13.55 37.12
C VAL A 3 -23.65 -12.65 37.37
N ARG A 4 -23.84 -11.55 38.11
CA ARG A 4 -22.75 -10.62 38.50
C ARG A 4 -21.72 -11.26 39.44
N GLN A 5 -22.15 -12.18 40.29
CA GLN A 5 -21.27 -12.86 41.25
C GLN A 5 -20.48 -13.99 40.55
N TRP A 6 -21.11 -14.66 39.59
CA TRP A 6 -20.46 -15.62 38.69
C TRP A 6 -19.39 -14.94 37.81
N MET A 7 -19.68 -13.75 37.25
CA MET A 7 -18.71 -12.97 36.47
C MET A 7 -17.52 -12.50 37.30
N LYS A 8 -17.74 -12.03 38.53
CA LYS A 8 -16.63 -11.61 39.42
C LYS A 8 -15.73 -12.79 39.81
N GLN A 9 -16.31 -13.96 40.05
CA GLN A 9 -15.53 -15.19 40.32
C GLN A 9 -14.71 -15.62 39.12
N ARG A 10 -15.24 -15.44 37.89
CA ARG A 10 -14.55 -15.80 36.65
C ARG A 10 -13.42 -14.84 36.31
N LEU A 11 -13.62 -13.53 36.51
CA LEU A 11 -12.58 -12.52 36.35
C LEU A 11 -11.46 -12.62 37.40
N ALA A 12 -11.78 -13.04 38.62
CA ALA A 12 -10.79 -13.27 39.67
C ALA A 12 -9.99 -14.57 39.49
N ALA A 13 -10.52 -15.53 38.73
CA ALA A 13 -9.82 -16.77 38.39
C ALA A 13 -8.88 -16.60 37.17
N ASP A 14 -9.15 -15.62 36.31
CA ASP A 14 -8.42 -15.33 35.05
C ASP A 14 -7.32 -14.25 35.21
N SER A 15 -7.13 -13.69 36.40
CA SER A 15 -6.09 -12.68 36.64
C SER A 15 -4.70 -13.27 36.92
N GLY A 16 -4.49 -14.55 36.65
CA GLY A 16 -3.21 -15.24 36.76
C GLY A 16 -2.58 -15.42 35.39
N GLU A 17 -1.70 -14.48 35.03
CA GLU A 17 -0.66 -14.56 33.99
C GLU A 17 -1.11 -14.73 32.51
N ASP A 18 -0.53 -13.85 31.68
CA ASP A 18 -0.50 -13.86 30.21
C ASP A 18 -1.81 -13.63 29.43
N MET A 19 -2.24 -12.36 29.34
CA MET A 19 -2.95 -11.90 28.15
C MET A 19 -1.97 -11.29 27.13
N PRO A 20 -1.93 -11.79 25.88
CA PRO A 20 -1.11 -11.20 24.83
C PRO A 20 -1.66 -9.82 24.42
N PRO A 21 -0.78 -8.86 24.04
CA PRO A 21 -1.19 -7.52 23.66
C PRO A 21 -1.85 -7.58 22.28
N GLY A 22 -3.19 -7.60 22.23
CA GLY A 22 -3.91 -7.49 20.96
C GLY A 22 -5.37 -7.92 20.95
N SER A 23 -5.86 -8.65 21.96
CA SER A 23 -7.27 -9.06 22.00
C SER A 23 -8.17 -7.91 22.50
N SER A 24 -8.44 -6.96 21.61
CA SER A 24 -9.46 -5.94 21.85
C SER A 24 -10.82 -6.61 22.08
N LEU A 25 -11.47 -6.27 23.20
CA LEU A 25 -12.81 -6.69 23.62
C LEU A 25 -13.88 -6.58 22.51
N LEU A 26 -13.65 -5.73 21.51
CA LEU A 26 -14.50 -5.57 20.34
C LEU A 26 -14.60 -6.85 19.49
N ASN A 27 -13.53 -7.65 19.37
CA ASN A 27 -13.53 -8.86 18.54
C ASN A 27 -14.42 -9.96 19.14
N VAL A 28 -14.45 -10.07 20.47
CA VAL A 28 -15.30 -11.03 21.20
C VAL A 28 -16.79 -10.68 21.09
N LEU A 29 -17.12 -9.38 21.11
CA LEU A 29 -18.50 -8.89 21.02
C LEU A 29 -19.12 -9.05 19.63
N LEU A 30 -18.29 -9.09 18.58
CA LEU A 30 -18.72 -9.16 17.18
C LEU A 30 -18.79 -10.58 16.60
N GLY A 31 -18.54 -11.62 17.40
CA GLY A 31 -18.58 -13.02 16.94
C GLY A 31 -17.56 -13.33 15.83
N LYS A 32 -16.57 -12.46 15.63
CA LYS A 32 -15.43 -12.74 14.76
C LYS A 32 -14.47 -13.58 15.58
N GLU A 33 -14.45 -14.88 15.32
CA GLU A 33 -13.44 -15.77 15.86
C GLU A 33 -12.07 -15.14 15.58
N ALA A 34 -11.39 -14.70 16.65
CA ALA A 34 -10.02 -14.27 16.57
C ALA A 34 -9.21 -15.51 16.20
N GLN A 35 -8.77 -15.59 14.95
CA GLN A 35 -7.89 -16.66 14.50
C GLN A 35 -6.66 -16.69 15.41
N PRO A 36 -6.33 -17.85 16.00
CA PRO A 36 -5.22 -17.95 16.94
C PRO A 36 -3.93 -17.61 16.21
N VAL A 37 -3.29 -16.52 16.63
CA VAL A 37 -1.96 -16.16 16.16
C VAL A 37 -0.97 -17.10 16.84
N HIS A 38 -0.50 -18.13 16.13
CA HIS A 38 0.54 -19.02 16.62
C HIS A 38 1.88 -18.30 16.69
N SER A 39 2.62 -18.58 17.77
CA SER A 39 3.78 -17.83 18.27
C SER A 39 5.06 -17.95 17.43
N LEU A 40 5.08 -18.79 16.38
CA LEU A 40 6.22 -18.97 15.48
C LEU A 40 5.74 -19.15 14.02
N GLY A 41 5.57 -18.05 13.30
CA GLY A 41 6.15 -17.78 11.97
C GLY A 41 6.06 -18.78 10.81
N GLU A 42 5.33 -19.89 10.88
CA GLU A 42 5.20 -20.81 9.74
C GLU A 42 4.00 -20.42 8.87
N TYR A 43 4.30 -19.63 7.84
CA TYR A 43 3.39 -19.40 6.73
C TYR A 43 3.10 -20.73 6.02
N THR A 44 1.94 -21.31 6.28
CA THR A 44 1.42 -22.42 5.47
C THR A 44 0.42 -21.86 4.46
N ALA A 45 0.22 -22.53 3.32
CA ALA A 45 -0.77 -22.13 2.32
C ALA A 45 -2.22 -22.05 2.86
N GLN A 46 -2.46 -22.60 4.05
CA GLN A 46 -3.76 -22.62 4.76
C GLN A 46 -3.92 -21.43 5.71
N THR A 47 -2.83 -20.80 6.16
CA THR A 47 -2.82 -19.59 6.99
C THR A 47 -2.54 -18.31 6.20
N TYR A 48 -2.31 -18.40 4.89
CA TYR A 48 -2.12 -17.24 4.02
C TYR A 48 -3.47 -16.55 3.74
N PRO A 49 -3.69 -15.30 4.18
CA PRO A 49 -4.97 -14.63 4.00
C PRO A 49 -5.30 -14.50 2.51
N GLN A 50 -6.50 -14.93 2.09
CA GLN A 50 -6.92 -14.84 0.68
C GLN A 50 -6.82 -13.42 0.11
N GLU A 51 -7.07 -12.42 0.96
CA GLU A 51 -6.89 -11.00 0.65
C GLU A 51 -5.44 -10.68 0.28
N LEU A 52 -4.47 -11.15 1.06
CA LEU A 52 -3.04 -10.95 0.78
C LEU A 52 -2.63 -11.66 -0.51
N THR A 53 -3.11 -12.89 -0.74
CA THR A 53 -2.87 -13.62 -2.00
C THR A 53 -3.34 -12.79 -3.19
N GLU A 54 -4.55 -12.26 -3.12
CA GLU A 54 -5.13 -11.46 -4.21
C GLU A 54 -4.38 -10.14 -4.41
N LEU A 55 -3.96 -9.47 -3.34
CA LEU A 55 -3.14 -8.25 -3.41
C LEU A 55 -1.80 -8.52 -4.08
N VAL A 56 -1.08 -9.57 -3.66
CA VAL A 56 0.22 -9.94 -4.26
C VAL A 56 0.04 -10.36 -5.72
N ARG A 57 -1.04 -11.09 -6.05
CA ARG A 57 -1.36 -11.47 -7.43
C ARG A 57 -1.60 -10.23 -8.31
N ARG A 58 -2.41 -9.27 -7.85
CA ARG A 58 -2.67 -8.01 -8.58
C ARG A 58 -1.41 -7.17 -8.72
N ARG A 59 -0.59 -7.11 -7.68
CA ARG A 59 0.71 -6.43 -7.73
C ARG A 59 1.60 -7.01 -8.82
N GLN A 60 1.73 -8.35 -8.87
CA GLN A 60 2.53 -9.02 -9.89
C GLN A 60 1.96 -8.76 -11.29
N GLN A 61 0.64 -8.86 -11.46
CA GLN A 61 -0.02 -8.57 -12.73
C GLN A 61 0.29 -7.15 -13.24
N VAL A 62 0.24 -6.14 -12.35
CA VAL A 62 0.58 -4.76 -12.70
C VAL A 62 2.07 -4.61 -13.03
N ALA A 63 2.95 -5.27 -12.28
CA ALA A 63 4.39 -5.24 -12.54
C ALA A 63 4.76 -5.85 -13.89
N ASP A 64 4.23 -7.03 -14.21
CA ASP A 64 4.47 -7.72 -15.49
C ASP A 64 4.01 -6.87 -16.66
N GLU A 65 2.85 -6.23 -16.50
CA GLU A 65 2.31 -5.38 -17.54
C GLU A 65 3.12 -4.09 -17.72
N LEU A 66 3.55 -3.46 -16.61
CA LEU A 66 4.41 -2.28 -16.66
C LEU A 66 5.74 -2.59 -17.36
N LEU A 67 6.35 -3.74 -17.07
CA LEU A 67 7.59 -4.20 -17.70
C LEU A 67 7.44 -4.46 -19.20
N ALA A 68 6.23 -4.80 -19.66
CA ALA A 68 5.95 -5.02 -21.08
C ALA A 68 5.71 -3.70 -21.86
N MET A 69 5.55 -2.57 -21.17
CA MET A 69 5.30 -1.27 -21.80
C MET A 69 6.60 -0.58 -22.22
N ASP A 70 6.63 0.05 -23.41
CA ASP A 70 7.71 0.99 -23.76
C ASP A 70 7.45 2.36 -23.12
N ILE A 71 8.01 2.55 -21.92
CA ILE A 71 7.97 3.84 -21.20
C ILE A 71 9.36 4.48 -21.08
N THR A 72 10.33 4.00 -21.87
CA THR A 72 11.72 4.47 -21.82
C THR A 72 11.87 5.84 -22.48
N ARG A 73 11.10 6.09 -23.55
CA ARG A 73 11.13 7.35 -24.31
C ARG A 73 10.04 8.31 -23.82
N PRO A 74 10.30 9.64 -23.78
CA PRO A 74 9.32 10.62 -23.31
C PRO A 74 7.97 10.53 -24.05
N ASP A 75 7.96 10.52 -25.38
CA ASP A 75 6.72 10.48 -26.16
C ASP A 75 5.90 9.20 -25.91
N ALA A 76 6.60 8.07 -25.76
CA ALA A 76 5.97 6.78 -25.46
C ALA A 76 5.37 6.77 -24.05
N ARG A 77 6.06 7.38 -23.08
CA ARG A 77 5.57 7.57 -21.71
C ARG A 77 4.31 8.44 -21.66
N VAL A 78 4.28 9.54 -22.43
CA VAL A 78 3.09 10.39 -22.57
C VAL A 78 1.92 9.62 -23.17
N ALA A 79 2.17 8.84 -24.24
CA ALA A 79 1.13 8.01 -24.85
C ALA A 79 0.61 6.91 -23.91
N ALA A 80 1.43 6.46 -22.96
CA ALA A 80 1.10 5.43 -21.98
C ALA A 80 0.22 5.93 -20.81
N VAL A 81 0.00 7.24 -20.64
CA VAL A 81 -0.76 7.82 -19.51
C VAL A 81 -2.10 7.12 -19.25
N PRO A 82 -3.00 6.90 -20.24
CA PRO A 82 -4.28 6.25 -19.99
C PRO A 82 -4.11 4.81 -19.48
N ARG A 83 -3.04 4.13 -19.87
CA ARG A 83 -2.77 2.77 -19.42
C ARG A 83 -2.22 2.75 -18.00
N LEU A 84 -1.28 3.63 -17.67
CA LEU A 84 -0.73 3.81 -16.33
C LEU A 84 -1.83 4.14 -15.31
N GLN A 85 -2.81 4.99 -15.67
CA GLN A 85 -3.98 5.26 -14.82
C GLN A 85 -4.81 4.00 -14.54
N LYS A 86 -5.06 3.16 -15.55
CA LYS A 86 -5.78 1.88 -15.38
C LYS A 86 -5.00 0.89 -14.51
N LEU A 87 -3.67 0.88 -14.61
CA LEU A 87 -2.83 0.06 -13.76
C LEU A 87 -2.97 0.45 -12.29
N LEU A 88 -2.99 1.74 -11.95
CA LEU A 88 -3.21 2.21 -10.58
C LEU A 88 -4.60 1.83 -10.02
N GLN A 89 -5.62 1.76 -10.87
CA GLN A 89 -6.95 1.26 -10.48
C GLN A 89 -6.95 -0.25 -10.17
N THR A 90 -6.04 -1.00 -10.79
CA THR A 90 -5.89 -2.45 -10.54
C THR A 90 -5.09 -2.71 -9.27
N TYR A 91 -3.96 -2.03 -9.14
CA TYR A 91 -3.12 -2.04 -7.95
C TYR A 91 -2.30 -0.75 -7.86
N PRO A 92 -2.29 -0.05 -6.70
CA PRO A 92 -1.51 1.18 -6.50
C PRO A 92 0.00 0.88 -6.38
N HIS A 93 0.61 0.50 -7.49
CA HIS A 93 1.98 0.01 -7.56
C HIS A 93 3.01 1.16 -7.49
N PRO A 94 4.10 1.05 -6.70
CA PRO A 94 5.09 2.12 -6.56
C PRO A 94 5.67 2.64 -7.88
N LEU A 95 6.15 1.74 -8.73
CA LEU A 95 6.73 2.09 -10.04
C LEU A 95 5.72 2.74 -11.01
N VAL A 96 4.42 2.46 -10.86
CA VAL A 96 3.41 3.08 -11.73
C VAL A 96 3.19 4.53 -11.35
N TYR A 97 3.22 4.87 -10.05
CA TYR A 97 3.17 6.26 -9.60
C TYR A 97 4.33 7.07 -10.19
N GLU A 98 5.57 6.57 -10.05
CA GLU A 98 6.77 7.22 -10.58
C GLU A 98 6.69 7.37 -12.11
N SER A 99 6.30 6.31 -12.81
CA SER A 99 6.13 6.34 -14.27
C SER A 99 5.10 7.38 -14.70
N LEU A 100 3.98 7.49 -13.99
CA LEU A 100 2.90 8.42 -14.30
C LEU A 100 3.27 9.88 -13.99
N ILE A 101 4.03 10.14 -12.91
CA ILE A 101 4.56 11.47 -12.59
C ILE A 101 5.46 11.95 -13.73
N HIS A 102 6.41 11.12 -14.16
CA HIS A 102 7.26 11.44 -15.31
C HIS A 102 6.44 11.59 -16.59
N ALA A 103 5.40 10.76 -16.81
CA ALA A 103 4.55 10.87 -17.99
C ALA A 103 3.82 12.22 -18.07
N TYR A 104 3.30 12.70 -16.93
CA TYR A 104 2.67 14.01 -16.86
C TYR A 104 3.68 15.16 -16.99
N ALA A 105 4.85 15.04 -16.38
CA ALA A 105 5.92 16.01 -16.55
C ALA A 105 6.38 16.10 -18.02
N ASP A 106 6.52 14.96 -18.70
CA ASP A 106 6.87 14.88 -20.13
C ASP A 106 5.79 15.51 -21.02
N ALA A 107 4.52 15.47 -20.59
CA ALA A 107 3.40 16.13 -21.26
C ALA A 107 3.23 17.62 -20.90
N GLY A 108 4.08 18.17 -20.02
CA GLY A 108 3.95 19.54 -19.49
C GLY A 108 2.78 19.74 -18.51
N ARG A 109 2.19 18.65 -18.01
CA ARG A 109 1.01 18.64 -17.14
C ARG A 109 1.42 18.56 -15.66
N TYR A 110 2.14 19.57 -15.18
CA TYR A 110 2.81 19.54 -13.87
C TYR A 110 1.86 19.50 -12.67
N ASP A 111 0.69 20.14 -12.75
CA ASP A 111 -0.29 20.11 -11.65
C ASP A 111 -0.81 18.70 -11.37
N GLU A 112 -0.98 17.91 -12.42
CA GLU A 112 -1.43 16.53 -12.31
C GLU A 112 -0.29 15.62 -11.83
N ALA A 113 0.95 15.90 -12.24
CA ALA A 113 2.12 15.24 -11.68
C ALA A 113 2.21 15.46 -10.16
N LYS A 114 1.94 16.68 -9.67
CA LYS A 114 1.83 16.99 -8.23
C LYS A 114 0.69 16.22 -7.57
N GLY A 115 -0.44 16.09 -8.23
CA GLY A 115 -1.56 15.26 -7.75
C GLY A 115 -1.19 13.78 -7.58
N VAL A 116 -0.43 13.22 -8.51
CA VAL A 116 0.05 11.83 -8.43
C VAL A 116 1.11 11.67 -7.35
N ALA A 117 2.03 12.63 -7.20
CA ALA A 117 3.01 12.67 -6.11
C ALA A 117 2.32 12.65 -4.74
N PHE A 118 1.26 13.45 -4.56
CA PHE A 118 0.45 13.42 -3.35
C PHE A 118 -0.19 12.04 -3.12
N ALA A 119 -0.79 11.45 -4.16
CA ALA A 119 -1.39 10.12 -4.06
C ALA A 119 -0.37 9.01 -3.71
N ALA A 120 0.86 9.10 -4.23
CA ALA A 120 1.95 8.18 -3.90
C ALA A 120 2.34 8.28 -2.41
N ARG A 121 2.32 9.49 -1.84
CA ARG A 121 2.57 9.72 -0.41
C ARG A 121 1.47 9.14 0.47
N GLU A 122 0.21 9.35 0.10
CA GLU A 122 -0.93 8.73 0.81
C GLU A 122 -0.80 7.20 0.78
N ARG A 123 -0.45 6.64 -0.38
CA ARG A 123 -0.20 5.19 -0.52
C ARG A 123 0.93 4.71 0.40
N ARG A 124 2.00 5.48 0.57
CA ARG A 124 3.10 5.14 1.49
C ARG A 124 2.60 5.02 2.93
N ILE A 125 1.72 5.93 3.36
CA ILE A 125 1.07 5.88 4.68
C ILE A 125 0.20 4.64 4.81
N GLU A 126 -0.62 4.32 3.81
CA GLU A 126 -1.42 3.08 3.78
C GLU A 126 -0.55 1.83 3.92
N CYS A 127 0.52 1.73 3.11
CA CYS A 127 1.43 0.58 3.15
C CYS A 127 2.06 0.42 4.53
N SER A 128 2.55 1.51 5.14
CA SER A 128 3.18 1.47 6.47
C SER A 128 2.27 0.93 7.58
N ARG A 129 0.95 1.11 7.42
CA ARG A 129 -0.07 0.68 8.39
C ARG A 129 -0.66 -0.69 8.05
N SER A 130 -0.24 -1.31 6.95
CA SER A 130 -0.74 -2.61 6.53
C SER A 130 -0.42 -3.69 7.56
N PRO A 131 -1.37 -4.61 7.86
CA PRO A 131 -1.08 -5.76 8.71
C PRO A 131 -0.09 -6.73 8.04
N TYR A 132 0.04 -6.69 6.71
CA TYR A 132 0.85 -7.61 5.93
C TYR A 132 2.28 -7.08 5.70
N PRO A 133 3.33 -7.77 6.18
CA PRO A 133 4.72 -7.37 5.96
C PRO A 133 5.09 -7.15 4.48
N GLU A 134 4.54 -7.97 3.59
CA GLU A 134 4.79 -7.96 2.14
C GLU A 134 4.26 -6.70 1.46
N ILE A 135 3.26 -6.06 2.07
CA ILE A 135 2.72 -4.77 1.63
C ILE A 135 3.46 -3.64 2.35
N ARG A 136 3.84 -3.81 3.63
CA ARG A 136 4.64 -2.81 4.35
C ARG A 136 6.00 -2.57 3.68
N SER A 137 6.65 -3.59 3.14
CA SER A 137 7.93 -3.44 2.43
C SER A 137 7.82 -2.56 1.18
N GLU A 138 6.62 -2.30 0.65
CA GLU A 138 6.44 -1.41 -0.49
C GLU A 138 6.75 0.05 -0.18
N VAL A 139 6.73 0.42 1.10
CA VAL A 139 7.18 1.74 1.58
C VAL A 139 8.60 2.02 1.09
N ASP A 140 9.48 1.02 1.00
CA ASP A 140 10.86 1.23 0.58
C ASP A 140 10.98 1.58 -0.91
N PHE A 141 9.97 1.22 -1.73
CA PHE A 141 9.93 1.48 -3.16
C PHE A 141 9.09 2.70 -3.55
N LEU A 142 8.24 3.20 -2.64
CA LEU A 142 7.45 4.42 -2.87
C LEU A 142 8.32 5.65 -2.64
N HIS A 143 8.76 6.29 -3.71
CA HIS A 143 9.51 7.55 -3.60
C HIS A 143 8.69 8.61 -2.86
N GLU A 144 9.32 9.31 -1.92
CA GLU A 144 8.73 10.44 -1.22
C GLU A 144 8.86 11.68 -2.09
N TRP A 145 7.83 11.94 -2.90
CA TRP A 145 7.78 13.11 -3.77
C TRP A 145 7.38 14.36 -2.97
N ASP A 146 8.26 15.37 -2.93
CA ASP A 146 7.88 16.72 -2.55
C ASP A 146 7.28 17.44 -3.79
N PRO A 147 6.22 18.25 -3.64
CA PRO A 147 5.78 19.16 -4.71
C PRO A 147 6.91 19.94 -5.39
N ALA A 148 7.96 20.32 -4.65
CA ALA A 148 9.13 21.00 -5.17
C ALA A 148 9.96 20.12 -6.12
N ASP A 149 9.90 18.78 -6.01
CA ASP A 149 10.60 17.89 -6.93
C ASP A 149 9.96 17.88 -8.32
N VAL A 150 8.64 18.09 -8.39
CA VAL A 150 7.94 18.28 -9.68
C VAL A 150 8.33 19.63 -10.31
N ASP A 151 8.54 20.66 -9.49
CA ASP A 151 9.02 21.96 -9.98
C ASP A 151 10.45 21.86 -10.53
N LYS A 152 11.34 21.07 -9.91
CA LYS A 152 12.67 20.76 -10.49
C LYS A 152 12.55 20.07 -11.85
N LEU A 153 11.65 19.08 -11.98
CA LEU A 153 11.41 18.40 -13.27
C LEU A 153 10.95 19.40 -14.35
N ARG A 154 10.14 20.39 -13.98
CA ARG A 154 9.73 21.47 -14.87
C ARG A 154 10.91 22.33 -15.30
N GLU A 155 11.72 22.81 -14.35
CA GLU A 155 12.89 23.65 -14.63
C GLU A 155 13.90 22.93 -15.55
N GLU A 156 14.21 21.67 -15.27
CA GLU A 156 15.10 20.84 -16.11
C GLU A 156 14.59 20.69 -17.55
N ARG A 157 13.26 20.63 -17.73
CA ARG A 157 12.63 20.51 -19.05
C ARG A 157 12.64 21.82 -19.81
N GLU A 158 12.29 22.92 -19.13
CA GLU A 158 12.35 24.26 -19.72
C GLU A 158 13.80 24.60 -20.15
N ALA A 159 14.79 24.24 -19.32
CA ALA A 159 16.21 24.41 -19.66
C ALA A 159 16.64 23.60 -20.90
N LYS A 160 16.16 22.35 -21.05
CA LYS A 160 16.45 21.51 -22.23
C LYS A 160 15.76 21.98 -23.51
N GLN A 161 14.68 22.74 -23.41
CA GLN A 161 13.98 23.31 -24.58
C GLN A 161 14.55 24.66 -25.02
N ALA A 162 15.25 25.36 -24.12
CA ALA A 162 15.83 26.68 -24.37
C ALA A 162 17.26 26.65 -24.96
N GLY A 163 17.95 25.50 -24.89
CA GLY A 163 19.30 25.29 -25.43
C GLY A 163 19.29 24.49 -26.72
#